data_AF-A0A0N5CEN6-F1
#
_entry.id   AF-A0A0N5CEN6-F1
#
_cell.length_a   1.000
_cell.length_b   1.000
_cell.length_c   1.000
_cell.angle_alpha   90.00
_cell.angle_beta   90.00
_cell.angle_gamma   90.00
#
_symmetry.space_group_name_H-M   'P 1'
#
loop_
_entity.id
_entity.type
_entity.pdbx_description
1 polymer ?
#
loop_
_entity_poly.entity_id
_entity_poly.type
_entity_poly.pdbx_seq_one_letter_code
_entity_poly.pdbx_strand_id
1 'polypeptide(L)'
;MSNRKKVQKGSIMGAIVLGGNMEDSRVFKGIVINKDVVHPKVKRRIENPRVILLDCNLEYKRGESQTSFELMNEVDLTIVLQHEDAEVKRMCDETIALKPDLILLNIIWLKAGIIALRRLKKTSNNRLGRATGAVIAHDTKNLGEENVGTLCVLFEVKKIGDEYSACINLSKVIISTILLRGPSKDIINEVKRNLLLNPKIVAGARACEMALGSVYMCWKITTYDAHEMQLFSKI
;
A
#
# COMPACT_ATOMS: atom_id res chain seq x y z
N MET A 1 -15.27 -29.55 0.46
CA MET A 1 -15.33 -28.17 0.98
C MET A 1 -13.92 -27.65 1.24
N SER A 2 -13.34 -26.89 0.31
CA SER A 2 -12.08 -26.16 0.56
C SER A 2 -12.24 -24.76 0.00
N ASN A 3 -12.53 -23.81 0.88
CA ASN A 3 -12.68 -22.39 0.57
C ASN A 3 -11.33 -21.79 0.16
N ARG A 4 -10.85 -22.09 -1.06
CA ARG A 4 -9.67 -21.45 -1.63
C ARG A 4 -10.05 -20.02 -2.01
N LYS A 5 -9.94 -19.09 -1.05
CA LYS A 5 -10.00 -17.65 -1.35
C LYS A 5 -8.92 -17.34 -2.37
N LYS A 6 -9.31 -17.01 -3.61
CA LYS A 6 -8.40 -16.49 -4.63
C LYS A 6 -7.67 -15.29 -4.03
N VAL A 7 -6.36 -15.40 -3.87
CA VAL A 7 -5.51 -14.27 -3.49
C VAL A 7 -5.55 -13.28 -4.65
N GLN A 8 -6.16 -12.11 -4.44
CA GLN A 8 -6.21 -11.08 -5.48
C GLN A 8 -4.81 -10.49 -5.67
N LYS A 9 -4.44 -10.25 -6.94
CA LYS A 9 -3.19 -9.60 -7.34
C LYS A 9 -3.14 -8.21 -6.69
N GLY A 10 -2.39 -8.06 -5.60
CA GLY A 10 -2.32 -6.82 -4.81
C GLY A 10 -2.62 -6.95 -3.30
N SER A 11 -3.09 -8.12 -2.83
CA SER A 11 -3.31 -8.39 -1.40
C SER A 11 -2.04 -8.66 -0.59
N ILE A 12 -0.90 -8.85 -1.26
CA ILE A 12 0.38 -9.13 -0.61
C ILE A 12 1.33 -7.95 -0.82
N MET A 13 1.88 -7.44 0.28
CA MET A 13 2.93 -6.43 0.28
C MET A 13 4.27 -7.09 0.58
N GLY A 14 5.28 -6.84 -0.24
CA GLY A 14 6.67 -7.12 0.14
C GLY A 14 7.22 -5.90 0.87
N ALA A 15 7.49 -6.04 2.16
CA ALA A 15 8.30 -5.08 2.90
C ALA A 15 9.74 -5.60 2.91
N ILE A 16 10.65 -4.79 2.39
CA ILE A 16 12.08 -5.09 2.36
C ILE A 16 12.70 -4.30 3.51
N VAL A 17 13.30 -5.01 4.45
CA VAL A 17 14.13 -4.39 5.48
C VAL A 17 15.53 -4.97 5.35
N LEU A 18 16.52 -4.09 5.25
CA LEU A 18 17.91 -4.47 5.10
C LEU A 18 18.47 -4.97 6.44
N GLY A 19 19.35 -5.98 6.37
CA GLY A 19 20.00 -6.57 7.52
C GLY A 19 19.31 -7.83 8.07
N GLY A 20 19.99 -8.53 8.98
CA GLY A 20 19.58 -9.84 9.51
C GLY A 20 19.80 -11.00 8.54
N ASN A 21 19.40 -12.20 8.99
CA ASN A 21 19.53 -13.43 8.22
C ASN A 21 18.26 -13.67 7.39
N MET A 22 18.36 -14.48 6.34
CA MET A 22 17.18 -14.83 5.53
C MET A 22 16.12 -15.58 6.35
N GLU A 23 16.56 -16.37 7.34
CA GLU A 23 15.71 -17.15 8.25
C GLU A 23 14.83 -16.27 9.15
N ASP A 24 15.21 -15.01 9.36
CA ASP A 24 14.41 -14.05 10.13
C ASP A 24 13.22 -13.49 9.34
N SER A 25 13.07 -13.89 8.08
CA SER A 25 11.94 -13.47 7.24
C SER A 25 10.64 -14.06 7.77
N ARG A 26 9.61 -13.22 7.94
CA ARG A 26 8.33 -13.61 8.56
C ARG A 26 7.15 -13.04 7.80
N VAL A 27 6.03 -13.75 7.84
CA VAL A 27 4.75 -13.24 7.34
C VAL A 27 4.05 -12.48 8.45
N PHE A 28 3.86 -11.18 8.24
CA PHE A 28 3.13 -10.31 9.15
C PHE A 28 1.66 -10.21 8.73
N LYS A 29 0.75 -10.48 9.67
CA LYS A 29 -0.72 -10.44 9.45
C LYS A 29 -1.24 -9.00 9.50
N GLY A 30 -0.79 -8.20 8.55
CA GLY A 30 -1.09 -6.78 8.50
C GLY A 30 -0.22 -6.04 7.51
N ILE A 31 -0.08 -4.73 7.72
CA ILE A 31 0.73 -3.85 6.89
C ILE A 31 1.94 -3.38 7.69
N VAL A 32 3.14 -3.55 7.12
CA VAL A 32 4.38 -2.97 7.64
C VAL A 32 4.81 -1.84 6.72
N ILE A 33 5.02 -0.67 7.31
CA ILE A 33 5.48 0.54 6.62
C ILE A 33 6.84 0.90 7.20
N ASN A 34 7.85 0.97 6.34
CA ASN A 34 9.19 1.40 6.74
C ASN A 34 9.24 2.93 6.89
N LYS A 35 8.64 3.41 7.98
CA LYS A 35 8.60 4.81 8.40
C LYS A 35 8.48 4.90 9.90
N ASP A 36 9.15 5.90 10.44
CA ASP A 36 8.99 6.32 11.82
C ASP A 36 7.84 7.33 11.96
N VAL A 37 7.43 7.53 13.20
CA VAL A 37 6.45 8.53 13.60
C VAL A 37 7.12 9.90 13.66
N VAL A 38 6.39 10.94 13.26
CA VAL A 38 6.94 12.30 13.15
C VAL A 38 7.36 12.87 14.51
N HIS A 39 6.62 12.56 15.57
CA HIS A 39 6.87 13.11 16.90
C HIS A 39 7.26 12.02 17.89
N PRO A 40 8.39 12.17 18.61
CA PRO A 40 8.85 11.17 19.57
C PRO A 40 7.98 11.11 20.83
N LYS A 41 7.22 12.17 21.14
CA LYS A 41 6.37 12.27 22.34
C LYS A 41 5.06 11.46 22.24
N VAL A 42 4.70 10.99 21.06
CA VAL A 42 3.45 10.21 20.88
C VAL A 42 3.66 8.75 21.25
N LYS A 43 2.57 8.09 21.65
CA LYS A 43 2.62 6.68 22.06
C LYS A 43 3.04 5.83 20.86
N ARG A 44 4.00 4.92 21.07
CA ARG A 44 4.46 3.99 20.03
C ARG A 44 3.58 2.75 19.87
N ARG A 45 2.61 2.55 20.76
CA ARG A 45 1.67 1.44 20.74
C ARG A 45 0.26 1.93 21.08
N ILE A 46 -0.70 1.60 20.22
CA ILE A 46 -2.12 1.91 20.42
C ILE A 46 -2.94 0.67 20.06
N GLU A 47 -3.91 0.34 20.93
CA GLU A 47 -4.88 -0.73 20.72
C GLU A 47 -6.18 -0.13 20.15
N ASN A 48 -6.74 -0.80 19.15
CA ASN A 48 -7.94 -0.39 18.40
C ASN A 48 -7.91 1.08 17.92
N PRO A 49 -6.86 1.50 17.18
CA PRO A 49 -6.75 2.89 16.74
C PRO A 49 -7.81 3.22 15.68
N ARG A 50 -8.37 4.43 15.77
CA ARG A 50 -9.16 5.03 14.68
C ARG A 50 -8.22 5.60 13.63
N VAL A 51 -8.30 5.09 12.40
CA VAL A 51 -7.38 5.44 11.31
C VAL A 51 -8.06 6.33 10.29
N ILE A 52 -7.44 7.47 9.98
CA ILE A 52 -7.85 8.37 8.90
C ILE A 52 -6.74 8.46 7.86
N LEU A 53 -7.14 8.37 6.58
CA LEU A 53 -6.25 8.47 5.42
C LEU A 53 -6.54 9.79 4.69
N LEU A 54 -5.57 10.69 4.67
CA LEU A 54 -5.68 11.98 3.98
C LEU A 54 -4.60 12.07 2.89
N ASP A 55 -5.04 12.22 1.64
CA ASP A 55 -4.17 12.51 0.49
C ASP A 55 -4.22 14.00 0.15
N CYS A 56 -4.30 14.85 1.17
CA CYS A 56 -4.32 16.30 1.04
C CYS A 56 -2.91 16.87 1.24
N ASN A 57 -2.49 17.76 0.35
CA ASN A 57 -1.43 18.70 0.69
C ASN A 57 -2.12 19.87 1.39
N LEU A 58 -1.96 20.03 2.71
CA LEU A 58 -2.43 21.24 3.42
C LEU A 58 -1.43 22.39 3.13
N GLU A 59 -1.30 22.71 1.85
CA GLU A 59 -0.64 23.91 1.36
C GLU A 59 -1.74 24.87 0.95
N TYR A 60 -1.61 26.15 1.34
CA TYR A 60 -2.56 27.17 0.92
C TYR A 60 -2.48 27.33 -0.60
N LYS A 61 -3.50 26.86 -1.31
CA LYS A 61 -3.66 27.14 -2.73
C LYS A 61 -4.31 28.50 -2.86
N ARG A 62 -3.53 29.50 -3.26
CA ARG A 62 -4.08 30.77 -3.77
C ARG A 62 -5.00 30.42 -4.93
N GLY A 63 -6.25 30.86 -4.85
CA GLY A 63 -7.22 30.64 -5.93
C GLY A 63 -6.71 31.30 -7.21
N GLU A 64 -6.66 30.55 -8.30
CA GLU A 64 -6.09 31.00 -9.58
C GLU A 64 -6.73 32.31 -10.08
N SER A 65 -7.99 32.58 -9.72
CA SER A 65 -8.75 33.75 -10.16
C SER A 65 -8.62 34.99 -9.25
N GLN A 66 -7.88 34.95 -8.15
CA GLN A 66 -7.81 36.05 -7.16
C GLN A 66 -6.44 36.76 -7.12
N THR A 67 -5.55 36.49 -8.08
CA THR A 67 -4.14 36.92 -8.04
C THR A 67 -3.87 38.35 -8.51
N SER A 68 -4.86 39.24 -8.42
CA SER A 68 -4.69 40.68 -8.65
C SER A 68 -4.72 41.45 -7.32
N PHE A 69 -4.11 40.90 -6.27
CA PHE A 69 -3.72 41.71 -5.12
C PHE A 69 -2.39 42.38 -5.47
N GLU A 70 -2.44 43.66 -5.85
CA GLU A 70 -1.27 44.53 -5.80
C GLU A 70 -0.86 44.62 -4.33
N LEU A 71 0.10 43.79 -3.93
CA LEU A 71 0.71 43.83 -2.58
C LEU A 71 1.56 45.09 -2.48
N MET A 72 0.94 46.22 -2.15
CA MET A 72 1.61 47.52 -2.07
C MET A 72 2.12 47.83 -0.65
N ASN A 73 1.61 47.18 0.41
CA ASN A 73 1.93 47.50 1.80
C ASN A 73 2.32 46.26 2.65
N GLU A 74 3.22 46.45 3.63
CA GLU A 74 3.64 45.40 4.58
C GLU A 74 2.50 44.86 5.46
N VAL A 75 1.45 45.66 5.65
CA VAL A 75 0.25 45.27 6.41
C VAL A 75 -0.53 44.15 5.70
N ASP A 76 -0.56 44.15 4.37
CA ASP A 76 -1.31 43.16 3.58
C ASP A 76 -0.64 41.78 3.62
N LEU A 77 0.70 41.74 3.68
CA LEU A 77 1.46 40.49 3.82
C LEU A 77 1.14 39.79 5.15
N THR A 78 1.00 40.57 6.23
CA THR A 78 0.69 40.02 7.55
C THR A 78 -0.71 39.40 7.59
N ILE A 79 -1.68 40.05 6.96
CA ILE A 79 -3.06 39.56 6.85
C ILE A 79 -3.12 38.27 6.04
N VAL A 80 -2.39 38.19 4.92
CA VAL A 80 -2.30 36.97 4.11
C VAL A 80 -1.70 35.82 4.92
N LEU A 81 -0.61 36.05 5.66
CA LEU A 81 -0.01 35.03 6.52
C LEU A 81 -0.97 34.55 7.62
N GLN A 82 -1.72 35.47 8.24
CA GLN A 82 -2.71 35.12 9.25
C GLN A 82 -3.86 34.29 8.67
N HIS A 83 -4.30 34.60 7.45
CA HIS A 83 -5.30 33.80 6.74
C HIS A 83 -4.79 32.40 6.38
N GLU A 84 -3.52 32.28 5.96
CA GLU A 84 -2.87 30.99 5.71
C GLU A 84 -2.83 30.14 6.99
N ASP A 85 -2.39 30.71 8.11
CA ASP A 85 -2.37 30.03 9.41
C ASP A 85 -3.76 29.65 9.92
N ALA A 86 -4.76 30.51 9.70
CA ALA A 86 -6.14 30.26 10.10
C ALA A 86 -6.77 29.09 9.34
N GLU A 87 -6.53 29.01 8.02
CA GLU A 87 -7.02 27.92 7.19
C GLU A 87 -6.36 26.58 7.59
N VAL A 88 -5.06 26.58 7.86
CA VAL A 88 -4.35 25.38 8.36
C VAL A 88 -4.89 24.94 9.72
N LYS A 89 -5.19 25.88 10.63
CA LYS A 89 -5.82 25.56 11.91
C LYS A 89 -7.22 24.98 11.73
N ARG A 90 -8.05 25.54 10.86
CA ARG A 90 -9.40 25.03 10.59
C ARG A 90 -9.37 23.58 10.11
N MET A 91 -8.51 23.26 9.14
CA MET A 91 -8.34 21.89 8.64
C MET A 91 -7.85 20.94 9.75
N CYS A 92 -7.03 21.45 10.68
CA CYS A 92 -6.62 20.68 11.84
C CYS A 92 -7.80 20.39 12.78
N ASP A 93 -8.62 21.41 13.06
CA ASP A 93 -9.74 21.31 13.98
C ASP A 93 -10.84 20.37 13.46
N GLU A 94 -11.13 20.40 12.15
CA GLU A 94 -12.05 19.46 11.47
C GLU A 94 -11.61 18.01 11.67
N THR A 95 -10.30 17.75 11.58
CA THR A 95 -9.75 16.40 11.75
C THR A 95 -9.74 15.99 13.24
N ILE A 96 -9.50 16.93 14.15
CA ILE A 96 -9.55 16.70 15.60
C ILE A 96 -10.97 16.41 16.07
N ALA A 97 -11.98 17.03 15.45
CA ALA A 97 -13.40 16.80 15.78
C ALA A 97 -13.79 15.32 15.67
N LEU A 98 -13.20 14.61 14.71
CA LEU A 98 -13.42 13.18 14.51
C LEU A 98 -12.64 12.29 15.48
N LYS A 99 -11.77 12.84 16.34
CA LYS A 99 -10.94 12.12 17.32
C LYS A 99 -10.22 10.88 16.75
N PRO A 100 -9.36 11.03 15.72
CA PRO A 100 -8.53 9.94 15.24
C PRO A 100 -7.31 9.69 16.13
N ASP A 101 -6.91 8.42 16.27
CA ASP A 101 -5.68 8.03 16.99
C ASP A 101 -4.47 7.96 16.04
N LEU A 102 -4.73 7.62 14.77
CA LEU A 102 -3.74 7.49 13.72
C LEU A 102 -4.19 8.25 12.48
N ILE A 103 -3.39 9.22 12.07
CA ILE A 103 -3.59 9.94 10.81
C ILE A 103 -2.39 9.72 9.90
N LEU A 104 -2.65 9.53 8.62
CA LEU A 104 -1.61 9.45 7.60
C LEU A 104 -1.73 10.68 6.72
N LEU A 105 -0.69 11.51 6.76
CA LEU A 105 -0.70 12.85 6.19
C LEU A 105 0.63 13.22 5.58
N ASN A 106 0.70 14.36 4.91
CA ASN A 106 1.94 14.88 4.34
C ASN A 106 2.64 15.95 5.22
N ILE A 107 2.14 16.24 6.43
CA ILE A 107 2.58 17.40 7.24
C ILE A 107 2.57 17.13 8.74
N ILE A 108 3.21 18.03 9.47
CA ILE A 108 3.56 17.90 10.89
C ILE A 108 2.34 18.29 11.74
N TRP A 109 1.83 17.35 12.51
CA TRP A 109 0.72 17.56 13.44
C TRP A 109 1.23 17.47 14.87
N LEU A 110 1.50 18.61 15.51
CA LEU A 110 2.23 18.64 16.79
C LEU A 110 1.31 18.63 18.02
N LYS A 111 0.04 19.03 17.91
CA LYS A 111 -0.74 19.50 19.08
C LYS A 111 -1.68 18.49 19.75
N ALA A 112 -2.05 17.38 19.12
CA ALA A 112 -3.18 16.58 19.60
C ALA A 112 -2.83 15.18 20.17
N GLY A 113 -1.55 14.83 20.31
CA GLY A 113 -1.17 13.48 20.76
C GLY A 113 -1.52 12.36 19.77
N ILE A 114 -1.87 12.73 18.54
CA ILE A 114 -2.26 11.82 17.45
C ILE A 114 -1.00 11.33 16.74
N ILE A 115 -0.99 10.05 16.35
CA ILE A 115 0.13 9.49 15.58
C ILE A 115 0.00 9.93 14.13
N ALA A 116 1.01 10.62 13.62
CA ALA A 116 1.10 11.00 12.21
C ALA A 116 2.21 10.23 11.50
N LEU A 117 1.89 9.51 10.42
CA LEU A 117 2.89 9.00 9.47
C LEU A 117 2.94 9.89 8.22
N ARG A 118 4.13 10.37 7.89
CA ARG A 118 4.33 11.36 6.81
C ARG A 118 4.59 10.73 5.44
N ARG A 119 4.08 11.31 4.34
CA ARG A 119 4.54 11.09 2.94
C ARG A 119 4.36 9.67 2.38
N LEU A 120 3.26 8.98 2.68
CA LEU A 120 3.06 7.59 2.20
C LEU A 120 3.05 7.46 0.68
N LYS A 121 3.56 6.33 0.18
CA LYS A 121 3.42 6.00 -1.25
C LYS A 121 1.94 5.77 -1.54
N LYS A 122 1.43 6.30 -2.66
CA LYS A 122 0.04 6.10 -3.11
C LYS A 122 -0.37 4.62 -3.12
N THR A 123 0.53 3.73 -3.53
CA THR A 123 0.29 2.27 -3.52
C THR A 123 0.09 1.70 -2.11
N SER A 124 0.78 2.25 -1.11
CA SER A 124 0.62 1.86 0.29
C SER A 124 -0.65 2.46 0.88
N ASN A 125 -1.00 3.69 0.50
CA ASN A 125 -2.25 4.34 0.94
C ASN A 125 -3.49 3.55 0.47
N ASN A 126 -3.53 3.18 -0.81
CA ASN A 126 -4.63 2.37 -1.37
C ASN A 126 -4.75 0.99 -0.71
N ARG A 127 -3.61 0.37 -0.36
CA ARG A 127 -3.61 -0.90 0.38
C ARG A 127 -4.11 -0.70 1.80
N LEU A 128 -3.73 0.39 2.44
CA LEU A 128 -4.14 0.66 3.79
C LEU A 128 -5.62 0.98 3.89
N GLY A 129 -6.19 1.74 2.95
CA GLY A 129 -7.65 1.94 2.88
C GLY A 129 -8.42 0.62 2.76
N ARG A 130 -7.92 -0.31 1.94
CA ARG A 130 -8.49 -1.67 1.83
C ARG A 130 -8.32 -2.51 3.10
N ALA A 131 -7.26 -2.28 3.88
CA ALA A 131 -6.96 -3.03 5.08
C ALA A 131 -7.74 -2.53 6.29
N THR A 132 -7.76 -1.21 6.49
CA THR A 132 -8.41 -0.56 7.63
C THR A 132 -9.90 -0.30 7.41
N GLY A 133 -10.35 -0.37 6.15
CA GLY A 133 -11.70 0.01 5.73
C GLY A 133 -11.89 1.52 5.61
N ALA A 134 -10.83 2.31 5.81
CA ALA A 134 -10.89 3.77 5.66
C ALA A 134 -11.01 4.16 4.19
N VAL A 135 -11.81 5.19 3.94
CA VAL A 135 -11.87 5.86 2.63
C VAL A 135 -10.76 6.89 2.58
N ILE A 136 -10.03 6.97 1.46
CA ILE A 136 -9.00 7.98 1.27
C ILE A 136 -9.70 9.30 0.97
N ALA A 137 -9.62 10.24 1.90
CA ALA A 137 -10.17 11.57 1.73
C ALA A 137 -9.14 12.50 1.06
N HIS A 138 -9.61 13.30 0.10
CA HIS A 138 -8.80 14.28 -0.62
C HIS A 138 -8.94 15.70 -0.07
N ASP A 139 -10.00 15.96 0.70
CA ASP A 139 -10.29 17.24 1.35
C ASP A 139 -10.72 16.99 2.80
N THR A 140 -10.43 17.93 3.70
CA THR A 140 -10.83 17.85 5.12
C THR A 140 -12.31 18.17 5.34
N LYS A 141 -12.91 18.96 4.44
CA LYS A 141 -14.32 19.39 4.55
C LYS A 141 -15.32 18.24 4.41
N ASN A 142 -14.97 17.21 3.65
CA ASN A 142 -15.84 16.05 3.40
C ASN A 142 -15.52 14.87 4.34
N LEU A 143 -14.93 15.16 5.51
CA LEU A 143 -14.49 14.13 6.44
C LEU A 143 -15.63 13.79 7.41
N GLY A 144 -16.36 12.71 7.14
CA GLY A 144 -17.37 12.12 8.02
C GLY A 144 -16.87 10.91 8.82
N GLU A 145 -17.73 10.39 9.69
CA GLU A 145 -17.45 9.15 10.43
C GLU A 145 -17.36 7.92 9.51
N GLU A 146 -18.02 7.95 8.35
CA GLU A 146 -17.96 6.86 7.36
C GLU A 146 -16.55 6.66 6.76
N ASN A 147 -15.70 7.70 6.81
CA ASN A 147 -14.36 7.64 6.25
C ASN A 147 -13.35 7.02 7.22
N VAL A 148 -13.72 6.83 8.50
CA VAL A 148 -12.83 6.39 9.56
C VAL A 148 -12.70 4.86 9.56
N GLY A 149 -11.46 4.38 9.41
CA GLY A 149 -11.15 2.95 9.48
C GLY A 149 -11.02 2.44 10.91
N THR A 150 -11.81 1.42 11.26
CA THR A 150 -11.84 0.80 12.60
C THR A 150 -11.33 -0.66 12.60
N LEU A 151 -10.92 -1.20 11.44
CA LEU A 151 -10.51 -2.61 11.31
C LEU A 151 -9.09 -2.92 11.84
N CYS A 152 -8.43 -1.94 12.47
CA CYS A 152 -7.11 -2.10 13.06
C CYS A 152 -7.21 -2.58 14.50
N VAL A 153 -6.50 -3.65 14.86
CA VAL A 153 -6.44 -4.14 16.25
C VAL A 153 -5.32 -3.46 17.01
N LEU A 154 -4.16 -3.34 16.37
CA LEU A 154 -2.96 -2.86 17.04
C LEU A 154 -2.10 -2.08 16.05
N PHE A 155 -1.76 -0.87 16.45
CA PHE A 155 -0.69 -0.09 15.84
C PHE A 155 0.52 -0.12 16.77
N GLU A 156 1.68 -0.50 16.24
CA GLU A 156 2.93 -0.51 16.99
C GLU A 156 4.10 -0.04 16.12
N VAL A 157 5.02 0.72 16.70
CA VAL A 157 6.28 1.09 16.06
C VAL A 157 7.36 0.17 16.60
N LYS A 158 7.85 -0.72 15.73
CA LYS A 158 8.90 -1.68 16.07
C LYS A 158 10.20 -1.30 15.39
N LYS A 159 11.30 -1.43 16.13
CA LYS A 159 12.63 -1.38 15.53
C LYS A 159 12.89 -2.72 14.85
N ILE A 160 13.05 -2.71 13.54
CA ILE A 160 13.31 -3.90 12.73
C ILE A 160 14.67 -3.70 12.07
N GLY A 161 15.71 -4.35 12.61
CA GLY A 161 17.09 -4.04 12.21
C GLY A 161 17.51 -2.69 12.78
N ASP A 162 17.97 -1.78 11.92
CA ASP A 162 18.39 -0.43 12.31
C ASP A 162 17.31 0.64 12.15
N GLU A 163 16.22 0.31 11.43
CA GLU A 163 15.15 1.26 11.09
C GLU A 163 13.90 1.05 11.96
N TYR A 164 13.18 2.13 12.26
CA TYR A 164 11.86 2.07 12.88
C TYR A 164 10.78 1.87 11.81
N SER A 165 9.98 0.84 11.99
CA SER A 165 8.87 0.50 11.10
C SER A 165 7.54 0.52 11.84
N ALA A 166 6.57 1.25 11.30
CA ALA A 166 5.20 1.22 11.74
C ALA A 166 4.51 -0.07 11.27
N CYS A 167 4.03 -0.85 12.23
CA CYS A 167 3.38 -2.13 12.04
C CYS A 167 1.90 -2.01 12.43
N ILE A 168 1.03 -2.38 11.50
CA ILE A 168 -0.43 -2.29 11.65
C ILE A 168 -1.00 -3.69 11.57
N ASN A 169 -1.46 -4.23 12.71
CA ASN A 169 -2.15 -5.51 12.79
C ASN A 169 -3.65 -5.33 12.52
N LEU A 170 -4.19 -6.23 11.71
CA LEU A 170 -5.57 -6.20 11.25
C LEU A 170 -6.39 -7.31 11.90
N SER A 171 -7.66 -7.02 12.24
CA SER A 171 -8.57 -8.04 12.82
C SER A 171 -8.89 -9.11 11.78
N LYS A 172 -9.08 -8.68 10.53
CA LYS A 172 -9.38 -9.54 9.37
C LYS A 172 -8.23 -9.45 8.38
N VAL A 173 -7.59 -10.58 8.10
CA VAL A 173 -6.44 -10.65 7.18
C VAL A 173 -6.93 -10.55 5.72
N ILE A 174 -7.16 -9.32 5.27
CA ILE A 174 -7.42 -8.99 3.85
C ILE A 174 -6.09 -8.82 3.12
N ILE A 175 -5.13 -8.19 3.80
CA ILE A 175 -3.79 -7.89 3.30
C ILE A 175 -2.78 -8.43 4.29
N SER A 176 -1.71 -9.02 3.77
CA SER A 176 -0.57 -9.49 4.55
C SER A 176 0.72 -8.94 3.97
N THR A 177 1.69 -8.73 4.85
CA THR A 177 3.00 -8.24 4.47
C THR A 177 4.03 -9.31 4.72
N ILE A 178 4.80 -9.66 3.70
CA ILE A 178 5.95 -10.54 3.85
C ILE A 178 7.13 -9.63 4.17
N LEU A 179 7.67 -9.79 5.37
CA LEU A 179 8.89 -9.13 5.80
C LEU A 179 10.06 -9.99 5.33
N LEU A 180 10.76 -9.52 4.30
CA LEU A 180 11.99 -10.18 3.82
C LEU A 180 13.19 -9.51 4.47
N ARG A 181 14.02 -10.33 5.11
CA ARG A 181 15.30 -9.96 5.72
C ARG A 181 16.44 -10.59 4.93
N GLY A 182 17.59 -9.93 4.94
CA GLY A 182 18.76 -10.46 4.25
C GLY A 182 19.96 -9.50 4.30
N PRO A 183 21.16 -10.04 4.05
CA PRO A 183 22.41 -9.29 4.17
C PRO A 183 22.61 -8.27 3.05
N SER A 184 22.09 -8.55 1.85
CA SER A 184 22.26 -7.68 0.68
C SER A 184 20.96 -7.48 -0.08
N LYS A 185 20.77 -6.28 -0.61
CA LYS A 185 19.57 -5.88 -1.35
C LYS A 185 19.34 -6.73 -2.60
N ASP A 186 20.40 -7.16 -3.27
CA ASP A 186 20.33 -7.96 -4.49
C ASP A 186 19.73 -9.34 -4.23
N ILE A 187 20.17 -9.98 -3.15
CA ILE A 187 19.65 -11.29 -2.74
C ILE A 187 18.17 -11.18 -2.37
N ILE A 188 17.78 -10.12 -1.64
CA ILE A 188 16.37 -9.89 -1.30
C ILE A 188 15.53 -9.66 -2.57
N ASN A 189 16.07 -8.94 -3.55
CA ASN A 189 15.40 -8.71 -4.83
C ASN A 189 15.28 -9.99 -5.66
N GLU A 190 16.24 -10.93 -5.55
CA GLU A 190 16.15 -12.25 -6.15
C GLU A 190 15.07 -13.11 -5.51
N VAL A 191 15.05 -13.19 -4.17
CA VAL A 191 13.99 -13.91 -3.42
C VAL A 191 12.61 -13.33 -3.74
N LYS A 192 12.50 -12.00 -3.82
CA LYS A 192 11.25 -11.32 -4.20
C LYS A 192 10.80 -11.67 -5.62
N ARG A 193 11.73 -11.86 -6.57
CA ARG A 193 11.42 -12.31 -7.94
C ARG A 193 10.97 -13.78 -7.96
N ASN A 194 11.57 -14.62 -7.13
CA ASN A 194 11.21 -16.04 -7.00
C ASN A 194 9.85 -16.25 -6.32
N LEU A 195 9.33 -15.25 -5.61
CA LEU A 195 8.01 -15.32 -4.98
C LEU A 195 6.90 -15.25 -6.04
N LEU A 196 6.42 -16.42 -6.48
CA LEU A 196 5.40 -16.57 -7.52
C LEU A 196 4.04 -16.02 -7.07
N LEU A 197 3.63 -14.90 -7.69
CA LEU A 197 2.36 -14.22 -7.39
C LEU A 197 1.13 -14.84 -8.08
N ASN A 198 1.30 -15.81 -8.99
CA ASN A 198 0.20 -16.57 -9.63
C ASN A 198 0.68 -17.95 -10.07
N PRO A 199 0.68 -18.98 -9.20
CA PRO A 199 1.07 -20.31 -9.62
C PRO A 199 -0.05 -20.94 -10.46
N LYS A 200 0.16 -21.03 -11.77
CA LYS A 200 -0.44 -22.11 -12.56
C LYS A 200 0.49 -23.30 -12.40
N ILE A 201 0.01 -24.33 -11.71
CA ILE A 201 0.79 -25.54 -11.47
C ILE A 201 0.73 -26.37 -12.74
N VAL A 202 1.91 -26.70 -13.28
CA VAL A 202 2.06 -27.64 -14.39
C VAL A 202 2.98 -28.77 -13.95
N ALA A 203 2.88 -29.91 -14.60
CA ALA A 203 3.78 -31.03 -14.35
C ALA A 203 5.22 -30.59 -14.70
N GLY A 204 6.15 -30.80 -13.76
CA GLY A 204 7.57 -30.49 -13.94
C GLY A 204 8.30 -31.51 -14.82
N ALA A 205 9.64 -31.53 -14.74
CA ALA A 205 10.48 -32.50 -15.42
C ALA A 205 10.22 -32.62 -16.95
N ARG A 206 9.97 -31.48 -17.61
CA ARG A 206 9.68 -31.41 -19.06
C ARG A 206 8.43 -32.18 -19.51
N ALA A 207 7.59 -32.64 -18.58
CA ALA A 207 6.40 -33.44 -18.92
C ALA A 207 5.44 -32.71 -19.88
N CYS A 208 5.26 -31.40 -19.70
CA CYS A 208 4.44 -30.59 -20.61
C CYS A 208 5.02 -30.50 -22.03
N GLU A 209 6.35 -30.45 -22.16
CA GLU A 209 7.04 -30.38 -23.45
C GLU A 209 6.98 -31.72 -24.18
N MET A 210 7.14 -32.82 -23.44
CA MET A 210 6.98 -34.18 -23.98
C MET A 210 5.55 -34.44 -24.45
N ALA A 211 4.55 -34.02 -23.65
CA ALA A 211 3.15 -34.13 -24.03
C ALA A 211 2.81 -33.27 -25.25
N LEU A 212 3.38 -32.06 -25.38
CA LEU A 212 3.20 -31.25 -26.58
C LEU A 212 3.85 -31.91 -27.80
N GLY A 213 5.05 -32.48 -27.63
CA GLY A 213 5.77 -33.16 -28.70
C GLY A 213 5.01 -34.36 -29.27
N SER A 214 4.41 -35.18 -28.42
CA SER A 214 3.60 -36.33 -28.86
C SER A 214 2.34 -35.88 -29.60
N VAL A 215 1.64 -34.86 -29.09
CA VAL A 215 0.45 -34.30 -29.74
C VAL A 215 0.81 -33.67 -31.09
N TYR A 216 1.90 -32.93 -31.17
CA TYR A 216 2.35 -32.30 -32.42
C TYR A 216 2.73 -33.34 -33.48
N MET A 217 3.40 -34.42 -33.07
CA MET A 217 3.74 -35.52 -33.97
C MET A 217 2.48 -36.22 -34.48
N CYS A 218 1.52 -36.50 -33.59
CA CYS A 218 0.22 -37.08 -33.96
C CYS A 218 -0.53 -36.19 -34.95
N TRP A 219 -0.63 -34.88 -34.66
CA TRP A 219 -1.32 -33.93 -35.53
C TRP A 219 -0.68 -33.82 -36.91
N LYS A 220 0.66 -33.80 -36.97
CA LYS A 220 1.41 -33.76 -38.23
C LYS A 220 1.14 -34.99 -39.10
N ILE A 221 1.08 -36.18 -38.50
CA ILE A 221 0.72 -37.43 -39.19
C ILE A 221 -0.70 -37.34 -39.74
N THR A 222 -1.68 -36.91 -38.93
CA THR A 222 -3.08 -36.79 -39.37
C THR A 222 -3.25 -35.78 -40.51
N THR A 223 -2.48 -34.68 -40.52
CA THR A 223 -2.50 -33.71 -41.62
C THR A 223 -1.82 -34.20 -42.90
N TYR A 224 -0.78 -35.04 -42.77
CA TYR A 224 -0.14 -35.67 -43.94
C TYR A 224 -1.07 -36.69 -44.61
N ASP A 225 -1.76 -37.53 -43.82
CA ASP A 225 -2.77 -38.47 -44.34
C ASP A 225 -3.96 -37.74 -44.98
N ALA A 226 -4.39 -36.61 -44.41
CA ALA A 226 -5.46 -35.78 -45.00
C ALA A 226 -5.05 -35.14 -46.33
N HIS A 227 -3.78 -34.76 -46.49
CA HIS A 227 -3.25 -34.23 -47.75
C HIS A 227 -3.04 -35.32 -48.82
N GLU A 228 -2.60 -36.53 -48.45
CA GLU A 228 -2.56 -37.68 -49.38
C GLU A 228 -3.96 -38.11 -49.83
N MET A 229 -4.95 -38.13 -48.94
CA MET A 229 -6.34 -38.45 -49.30
C MET A 229 -6.96 -37.44 -50.27
N GLN A 230 -6.57 -36.15 -50.23
CA GLN A 230 -6.99 -35.15 -51.21
C GLN A 230 -6.29 -35.28 -52.57
N LEU A 231 -5.06 -35.81 -52.61
CA LEU A 231 -4.37 -36.14 -53.87
C LEU A 231 -4.97 -37.38 -54.53
N PHE A 232 -5.37 -38.39 -53.75
CA PHE A 232 -6.03 -39.60 -54.25
C PHE A 232 -7.47 -39.36 -54.72
N SER A 233 -8.16 -38.32 -54.25
CA SER A 233 -9.52 -37.98 -54.73
C SER A 233 -9.53 -37.18 -56.05
N LYS A 234 -8.36 -36.85 -56.60
CA LYS A 234 -8.19 -36.07 -57.85
C LYS A 234 -7.58 -36.89 -59.00
N ILE A 235 -7.41 -38.21 -58.81
CA ILE A 235 -7.09 -39.20 -59.85
C ILE A 235 -8.37 -39.94 -60.18
#